data_AF-A0A383B2Z6-F1
#
_entry.id   AF-A0A383B2Z6-F1
#
_cell.length_a   1.000
_cell.length_b   1.000
_cell.length_c   1.000
_cell.angle_alpha   90.00
_cell.angle_beta   90.00
_cell.angle_gamma   90.00
#
_symmetry.space_group_name_H-M   'P 1'
#
loop_
_entity.id
_entity.type
_entity.pdbx_description
1 polymer ?
#
loop_
_entity_poly.entity_id
_entity_poly.type
_entity_poly.pdbx_seq_one_letter_code
_entity_poly.pdbx_strand_id
1 'polypeptide(L)'
;MARDSRYDILFEPVRIGPVTARNRFYQVPHCNGMGYTMPNSVAAMRGMKAEGGWAVVATEECDIHASTDVLPYREARLWDREDQRRLGLMVDAVHAHDALAAVELTHSGHAVSNRYSRLPVMAVSDLPVASFDPVQAY
;
A
#
# COMPACT_ATOMS: atom_id res chain seq x y z
N MET A 1 17.96 -23.72 18.88
CA MET A 1 18.79 -22.75 19.63
C MET A 1 17.87 -21.75 20.29
N ALA A 2 18.13 -21.36 21.54
CA ALA A 2 17.41 -20.26 22.16
C ALA A 2 17.79 -18.93 21.48
N ARG A 3 16.86 -17.97 21.44
CA ARG A 3 17.10 -16.61 20.92
C ARG A 3 18.10 -15.88 21.83
N ASP A 4 19.05 -15.15 21.24
CA ASP A 4 19.97 -14.27 21.97
C ASP A 4 19.18 -13.11 22.62
N SER A 5 19.35 -12.91 23.92
CA SER A 5 18.55 -11.97 24.71
C SER A 5 18.70 -10.51 24.26
N ARG A 6 19.80 -10.17 23.56
CA ARG A 6 19.96 -8.83 22.97
C ARG A 6 18.88 -8.49 21.94
N TYR A 7 18.22 -9.50 21.38
CA TYR A 7 17.14 -9.31 20.41
C TYR A 7 15.75 -9.34 21.05
N ASP A 8 15.61 -9.60 22.36
CA ASP A 8 14.30 -9.66 23.01
C ASP A 8 13.51 -8.34 22.87
N ILE A 9 14.22 -7.21 22.88
CA ILE A 9 13.64 -5.88 22.64
C ILE A 9 12.87 -5.80 21.31
N LEU A 10 13.27 -6.53 20.27
CA LEU A 10 12.61 -6.51 18.96
C LEU A 10 11.20 -7.13 19.00
N PHE A 11 10.88 -7.88 20.06
CA PHE A 11 9.63 -8.59 20.23
C PHE A 11 8.71 -7.96 21.28
N GLU A 12 9.10 -6.82 21.83
CA GLU A 12 8.23 -6.02 22.68
C GLU A 12 7.14 -5.33 21.84
N PRO A 13 5.89 -5.27 22.33
CA PRO A 13 4.80 -4.62 21.62
C PRO A 13 4.97 -3.09 21.59
N VAL A 14 4.44 -2.45 20.55
CA VAL A 14 4.48 -0.99 20.36
C VAL A 14 3.08 -0.48 20.07
N ARG A 15 2.60 0.49 20.87
CA ARG A 15 1.30 1.16 20.65
C ARG A 15 1.44 2.20 19.53
N ILE A 16 0.50 2.17 18.58
CA ILE A 16 0.38 3.11 17.45
C ILE A 16 -1.04 3.68 17.48
N GLY A 17 -1.23 4.85 18.10
CA GLY A 17 -2.56 5.40 18.31
C GLY A 17 -3.48 4.42 19.07
N PRO A 18 -4.62 4.00 18.50
CA PRO A 18 -5.56 3.08 19.14
C PRO A 18 -5.20 1.59 19.02
N VAL A 19 -4.23 1.21 18.19
CA VAL A 19 -3.84 -0.20 17.95
C VAL A 19 -2.46 -0.49 18.53
N THR A 20 -2.12 -1.78 18.68
CA THR A 20 -0.84 -2.23 19.21
C THR A 20 -0.21 -3.23 18.24
N ALA A 21 0.98 -2.91 17.73
CA ALA A 21 1.81 -3.85 16.98
C ALA A 21 2.44 -4.86 17.95
N ARG A 22 2.36 -6.17 17.65
CA ARG A 22 2.81 -7.24 18.57
C ARG A 22 4.33 -7.31 18.77
N ASN A 23 5.10 -6.68 17.89
CA ASN A 23 6.56 -6.60 17.92
C ASN A 23 7.04 -5.41 17.08
N ARG A 24 8.37 -5.23 16.93
CA ARG A 24 8.99 -4.09 16.24
C ARG A 24 9.26 -4.33 14.75
N PHE A 25 8.79 -5.44 14.17
CA PHE A 25 8.96 -5.73 12.75
C PHE A 25 7.82 -5.10 11.94
N TYR A 26 8.13 -4.04 11.19
CA TYR A 26 7.18 -3.25 10.41
C TYR A 26 7.50 -3.31 8.91
N GLN A 27 6.64 -3.93 8.10
CA GLN A 27 6.78 -3.89 6.66
C GLN A 27 6.15 -2.59 6.16
N VAL A 28 7.02 -1.67 5.73
CA VAL A 28 6.65 -0.36 5.18
C VAL A 28 6.07 -0.50 3.77
N PRO A 29 5.26 0.46 3.31
CA PRO A 29 4.69 0.40 1.98
C PRO A 29 5.72 0.14 0.89
N HIS A 30 5.42 -0.81 0.00
CA HIS A 30 6.30 -1.10 -1.14
C HIS A 30 5.55 -1.83 -2.25
N CYS A 31 5.89 -1.52 -3.50
CA CYS A 31 5.34 -2.16 -4.69
C CYS A 31 5.76 -3.64 -4.81
N ASN A 32 5.00 -4.39 -5.60
CA ASN A 32 5.25 -5.80 -5.91
C ASN A 32 4.88 -6.19 -7.36
N GLY A 33 4.37 -5.23 -8.15
CA GLY A 33 4.00 -5.44 -9.55
C GLY A 33 2.70 -6.24 -9.78
N MET A 34 1.93 -6.53 -8.72
CA MET A 34 0.66 -7.25 -8.80
C MET A 34 -0.51 -6.27 -8.80
N GLY A 35 -0.52 -5.32 -7.87
CA GLY A 35 -1.53 -4.27 -7.75
C GLY A 35 -2.97 -4.79 -7.61
N TYR A 36 -3.92 -3.89 -7.85
CA TYR A 36 -5.35 -4.22 -7.81
C TYR A 36 -5.78 -5.28 -8.84
N THR A 37 -4.98 -5.50 -9.90
CA THR A 37 -5.29 -6.46 -10.98
C THR A 37 -5.03 -7.92 -10.59
N MET A 38 -4.22 -8.17 -9.56
CA MET A 38 -3.86 -9.51 -9.09
C MET A 38 -4.05 -9.63 -7.56
N PRO A 39 -5.28 -9.41 -7.06
CA PRO A 39 -5.51 -9.24 -5.62
C PRO A 39 -5.22 -10.50 -4.80
N ASN A 40 -5.42 -11.69 -5.38
CA ASN A 40 -5.08 -12.95 -4.71
C ASN A 40 -3.56 -13.11 -4.53
N SER A 41 -2.76 -12.64 -5.48
CA SER A 41 -1.30 -12.70 -5.38
C SER A 41 -0.79 -11.71 -4.34
N VAL A 42 -1.38 -10.50 -4.28
CA VAL A 42 -1.11 -9.52 -3.22
C VAL A 42 -1.44 -10.13 -1.85
N ALA A 43 -2.66 -10.67 -1.69
CA ALA A 43 -3.11 -11.27 -0.44
C ALA A 43 -2.19 -12.41 0.03
N ALA A 44 -1.80 -13.32 -0.88
CA ALA A 44 -0.90 -14.41 -0.54
C ALA A 44 0.49 -13.93 -0.09
N MET A 45 1.08 -12.97 -0.81
CA MET A 45 2.40 -12.43 -0.46
C MET A 45 2.38 -11.66 0.87
N ARG A 46 1.35 -10.85 1.11
CA ARG A 46 1.21 -10.09 2.37
C ARG A 46 0.87 -11.01 3.54
N GLY A 47 0.01 -12.00 3.32
CA GLY A 47 -0.30 -13.06 4.30
C GLY A 47 0.94 -13.83 4.74
N MET A 48 1.80 -14.23 3.80
CA MET A 48 3.09 -14.89 4.09
C MET A 48 3.99 -14.03 5.00
N LYS A 49 3.97 -12.70 4.87
CA LYS A 49 4.70 -11.81 5.79
C LYS A 49 4.06 -11.80 7.18
N ALA A 50 2.74 -11.74 7.26
CA ALA A 50 2.03 -11.78 8.53
C ALA A 50 2.32 -13.10 9.28
N GLU A 51 2.23 -14.23 8.58
CA GLU A 51 2.62 -15.57 9.07
C GLU A 51 4.08 -15.59 9.53
N GLY A 52 4.98 -14.98 8.75
CA GLY A 52 6.41 -14.87 9.05
C GLY A 52 6.78 -13.98 10.25
N GLY A 53 5.81 -13.36 10.92
CA GLY A 53 6.02 -12.65 12.18
C GLY A 53 6.06 -11.12 12.09
N TRP A 54 5.79 -10.52 10.93
CA TRP A 54 5.68 -9.06 10.80
C TRP A 54 4.45 -8.55 11.57
N ALA A 55 4.65 -7.56 12.44
CA ALA A 55 3.58 -6.97 13.24
C ALA A 55 2.65 -6.06 12.43
N VAL A 56 3.21 -5.37 11.43
CA VAL A 56 2.45 -4.51 10.52
C VAL A 56 2.84 -4.85 9.08
N VAL A 57 1.84 -4.94 8.21
CA VAL A 57 1.99 -5.26 6.80
C VAL A 57 1.22 -4.24 5.98
N ALA A 58 1.94 -3.39 5.24
CA ALA A 58 1.34 -2.37 4.39
C ALA A 58 1.07 -2.87 2.97
N THR A 59 0.14 -2.19 2.29
CA THR A 59 0.00 -2.17 0.82
C THR A 59 1.23 -1.53 0.16
N GLU A 60 1.25 -1.48 -1.16
CA GLU A 60 1.94 -0.42 -1.90
C GLU A 60 1.17 0.92 -1.85
N GLU A 61 1.56 1.89 -2.69
CA GLU A 61 0.76 3.10 -2.88
C GLU A 61 -0.65 2.74 -3.33
N CYS A 62 -1.64 3.41 -2.74
CA CYS A 62 -3.05 3.12 -2.96
C CYS A 62 -3.75 4.37 -3.49
N ASP A 63 -3.95 4.39 -4.80
CA ASP A 63 -4.61 5.49 -5.49
C ASP A 63 -6.02 5.71 -4.95
N ILE A 64 -6.26 6.90 -4.42
CA ILE A 64 -7.55 7.23 -3.79
C ILE A 64 -8.62 7.70 -4.77
N HIS A 65 -8.24 8.12 -5.97
CA HIS A 65 -9.17 8.69 -6.94
C HIS A 65 -8.66 8.54 -8.38
N ALA A 66 -9.59 8.49 -9.34
CA ALA A 66 -9.24 8.37 -10.77
C ALA A 66 -8.45 9.58 -11.31
N SER A 67 -8.44 10.73 -10.62
CA SER A 67 -7.64 11.91 -10.97
C SER A 67 -6.15 11.77 -10.69
N THR A 68 -5.74 10.65 -10.12
CA THR A 68 -4.36 10.30 -9.81
C THR A 68 -4.04 8.88 -10.28
N ASP A 69 -4.54 8.51 -11.45
CA ASP A 69 -4.34 7.17 -12.03
C ASP A 69 -2.87 6.91 -12.36
N VAL A 70 -2.28 5.90 -11.71
CA VAL A 70 -0.87 5.52 -11.89
C VAL A 70 -0.60 4.57 -13.07
N LEU A 71 -1.61 4.17 -13.86
CA LEU A 71 -1.37 3.26 -14.98
C LEU A 71 -0.32 3.84 -15.96
N PRO A 72 0.67 3.04 -16.40
CA PRO A 72 0.71 1.58 -16.41
C PRO A 72 1.35 0.91 -15.18
N TYR A 73 1.70 1.65 -14.14
CA TYR A 73 2.24 1.07 -12.91
C TYR A 73 1.15 0.24 -12.20
N ARG A 74 1.58 -0.86 -11.57
CA ARG A 74 0.68 -1.86 -10.98
C ARG A 74 0.72 -1.74 -9.47
N GLU A 75 -0.14 -0.85 -8.97
CA GLU A 75 -0.24 -0.51 -7.56
C GLU A 75 -1.65 -0.79 -7.00
N ALA A 76 -1.87 -0.47 -5.73
CA ALA A 76 -3.17 -0.60 -5.11
C ALA A 76 -4.10 0.54 -5.53
N ARG A 77 -5.40 0.33 -5.38
CA ARG A 77 -6.43 1.29 -5.76
C ARG A 77 -7.60 1.20 -4.80
N LEU A 78 -8.23 2.33 -4.50
CA LEU A 78 -9.37 2.42 -3.61
C LEU A 78 -10.42 3.43 -4.12
N TRP A 79 -10.85 3.28 -5.38
CA TRP A 79 -11.78 4.23 -6.00
C TRP A 79 -13.24 3.88 -5.70
N ASP A 80 -13.55 2.59 -5.56
CA ASP A 80 -14.92 2.09 -5.45
C ASP A 80 -15.05 0.88 -4.51
N ARG A 81 -16.26 0.29 -4.48
CA ARG A 81 -16.57 -0.87 -3.64
C ARG A 81 -15.88 -2.15 -4.11
N GLU A 82 -15.60 -2.30 -5.39
CA GLU A 82 -14.90 -3.48 -5.90
C GLU A 82 -13.42 -3.44 -5.49
N ASP A 83 -12.81 -2.26 -5.50
CA ASP A 83 -11.48 -2.04 -4.96
C ASP A 83 -11.42 -2.34 -3.44
N GLN A 84 -12.44 -1.93 -2.67
CA GLN A 84 -12.57 -2.32 -1.25
C GLN A 84 -12.61 -3.84 -1.08
N ARG A 85 -13.38 -4.54 -1.91
CA ARG A 85 -13.50 -6.01 -1.87
C ARG A 85 -12.16 -6.67 -2.16
N ARG A 86 -11.39 -6.15 -3.13
CA ARG A 86 -10.05 -6.65 -3.49
C ARG A 86 -9.03 -6.45 -2.38
N LEU A 87 -8.99 -5.26 -1.77
CA LEU A 87 -8.13 -4.98 -0.63
C LEU A 87 -8.50 -5.82 0.60
N GLY A 88 -9.80 -6.08 0.80
CA GLY A 88 -10.31 -6.94 1.88
C GLY A 88 -9.64 -8.32 1.90
N LEU A 89 -9.35 -8.91 0.74
CA LEU A 89 -8.63 -10.18 0.65
C LEU A 89 -7.24 -10.14 1.30
N MET A 90 -6.53 -9.04 1.13
CA MET A 90 -5.22 -8.84 1.77
C MET A 90 -5.37 -8.63 3.28
N VAL A 91 -6.35 -7.81 3.68
CA VAL A 91 -6.63 -7.54 5.10
C VAL A 91 -6.96 -8.83 5.84
N ASP A 92 -7.84 -9.67 5.30
CA ASP A 92 -8.22 -10.95 5.88
C ASP A 92 -7.01 -11.89 6.02
N ALA A 93 -6.15 -11.97 5.00
CA ALA A 93 -4.94 -12.77 5.03
C ALA A 93 -3.92 -12.29 6.08
N VAL A 94 -3.81 -10.97 6.29
CA VAL A 94 -2.92 -10.38 7.30
C VAL A 94 -3.48 -10.60 8.71
N HIS A 95 -4.79 -10.38 8.91
CA HIS A 95 -5.46 -10.53 10.20
C HIS A 95 -5.53 -11.99 10.68
N ALA A 96 -5.50 -12.97 9.77
CA ALA A 96 -5.42 -14.38 10.12
C ALA A 96 -4.18 -14.75 10.97
N HIS A 97 -3.17 -13.87 11.04
CA HIS A 97 -1.92 -14.07 11.79
C HIS A 97 -1.65 -12.96 12.83
N ASP A 98 -2.70 -12.32 13.37
CA ASP A 98 -2.61 -11.28 14.41
C ASP A 98 -1.64 -10.13 14.04
N ALA A 99 -1.57 -9.79 12.76
CA ALA A 99 -0.84 -8.65 12.23
C ALA A 99 -1.80 -7.50 11.90
N LEU A 100 -1.30 -6.27 11.94
CA LEU A 100 -2.04 -5.08 11.51
C LEU A 100 -1.89 -4.89 10.01
N ALA A 101 -2.99 -4.72 9.29
CA ALA A 101 -2.98 -4.26 7.91
C ALA A 101 -2.88 -2.73 7.85
N ALA A 102 -2.01 -2.21 6.98
CA ALA A 102 -1.86 -0.78 6.74
C ALA A 102 -2.05 -0.44 5.26
N VAL A 103 -2.53 0.77 4.98
CA VAL A 103 -2.72 1.30 3.62
C VAL A 103 -1.99 2.63 3.47
N GLU A 104 -1.29 2.80 2.36
CA GLU A 104 -0.68 4.07 1.97
C GLU A 104 -1.60 4.79 0.99
N LEU A 105 -2.39 5.75 1.48
CA LEU A 105 -3.31 6.53 0.64
C LEU A 105 -2.53 7.57 -0.16
N THR A 106 -2.64 7.49 -1.50
CA THR A 106 -1.80 8.29 -2.39
C THR A 106 -2.63 9.13 -3.37
N HIS A 107 -2.20 10.39 -3.52
CA HIS A 107 -2.53 11.24 -4.67
C HIS A 107 -1.23 11.78 -5.27
N SER A 108 -0.82 11.21 -6.39
CA SER A 108 0.46 11.41 -7.06
C SER A 108 0.57 12.74 -7.80
N GLY A 109 -0.55 13.42 -8.03
CA GLY A 109 -0.57 14.78 -8.61
C GLY A 109 0.21 14.85 -9.93
N HIS A 110 1.11 15.83 -10.07
CA HIS A 110 1.93 15.98 -11.28
C HIS A 110 2.90 14.80 -11.56
N ALA A 111 3.07 13.84 -10.64
CA ALA A 111 3.92 12.66 -10.88
C ALA A 111 3.26 11.62 -11.80
N VAL A 112 1.95 11.75 -12.09
CA VAL A 112 1.21 10.88 -13.00
C VAL A 112 0.56 11.66 -14.14
N SER A 113 0.28 10.96 -15.23
CA SER A 113 -0.30 11.57 -16.44
C SER A 113 -1.75 11.12 -16.71
N ASN A 114 -2.36 10.37 -15.80
CA ASN A 114 -3.74 9.89 -15.92
C ASN A 114 -4.02 9.17 -17.25
N ARG A 115 -3.12 8.27 -17.65
CA ARG A 115 -3.16 7.65 -19.00
C ARG A 115 -4.43 6.82 -19.21
N TYR A 116 -4.95 6.17 -18.17
CA TYR A 116 -6.17 5.39 -18.25
C TYR A 116 -7.41 6.26 -18.00
N SER A 117 -7.44 7.02 -16.91
CA SER A 117 -8.65 7.77 -16.53
C SER A 117 -8.95 8.95 -17.48
N ARG A 118 -7.91 9.49 -18.15
CA ARG A 118 -7.97 10.67 -19.02
C ARG A 118 -8.49 11.94 -18.32
N LEU A 119 -8.58 11.93 -17.00
CA LEU A 119 -8.97 13.10 -16.23
C LEU A 119 -7.84 14.13 -16.23
N PRO A 120 -8.15 15.44 -16.12
CA PRO A 120 -7.14 16.47 -15.90
C PRO A 120 -6.24 16.13 -14.72
N VAL A 121 -4.93 16.33 -14.88
CA VAL A 121 -3.96 16.12 -13.81
C VAL A 121 -4.00 17.33 -12.89
N MET A 122 -4.03 17.08 -11.58
CA MET A 122 -4.02 18.13 -10.56
C MET A 122 -2.64 18.26 -9.92
N ALA A 123 -2.22 19.48 -9.62
CA ALA A 123 -1.01 19.80 -8.90
C ALA A 123 -1.20 20.99 -7.96
N VAL A 124 -0.12 21.41 -7.30
CA VAL A 124 -0.14 22.57 -6.38
C VAL A 124 -0.12 23.89 -7.15
N SER A 125 0.39 23.87 -8.39
CA SER A 125 0.51 25.00 -9.31
C SER A 125 0.41 24.50 -10.75
N ASP A 126 0.26 25.41 -11.71
CA ASP A 126 0.38 25.09 -13.13
C ASP A 126 1.82 24.66 -13.48
N LEU A 127 2.03 23.39 -13.84
CA LEU A 127 3.32 22.87 -14.27
C LEU A 127 3.16 21.63 -15.19
N PRO A 128 4.19 21.28 -15.99
CA PRO A 128 4.17 20.00 -16.69
C PRO A 128 4.20 18.82 -15.70
N VAL A 129 3.62 17.70 -16.10
CA VAL A 129 3.80 16.44 -15.38
C VAL A 129 5.30 16.08 -15.29
N ALA A 130 5.70 15.39 -14.23
CA ALA A 130 7.06 14.88 -14.04
C ALA A 130 7.30 13.59 -14.87
N SER A 131 6.92 13.63 -16.14
CA SER A 131 7.09 12.55 -17.11
C SER A 131 7.43 13.14 -18.49
N PHE A 132 7.52 12.27 -19.51
CA PHE A 132 7.70 12.69 -20.90
C PHE A 132 6.37 12.88 -21.64
N ASP A 133 5.24 12.72 -20.96
CA ASP A 133 3.93 12.93 -21.57
C ASP A 133 3.69 14.44 -21.76
N PRO A 134 3.16 14.89 -22.91
CA PRO A 134 2.89 16.30 -23.16
C PRO A 134 1.58 16.74 -22.47
N VAL A 135 1.54 16.64 -21.14
CA VAL A 135 0.37 16.89 -20.29
C VAL A 135 0.67 18.01 -19.30
N GLN A 136 -0.24 18.97 -19.23
CA GLN A 136 -0.24 20.02 -18.21
C GLN A 136 -0.97 19.52 -16.95
N ALA A 137 -0.37 19.73 -15.78
CA ALA A 137 -1.04 19.63 -14.49
C ALA A 137 -1.46 21.03 -14.02
N TYR A 138 -2.65 21.13 -13.45
CA TYR A 138 -3.28 22.37 -12.99
C TYR A 138 -3.42 22.39 -11.47
#